data_AF-A0A838MW19-F1
#
_entry.id   AF-A0A838MW19-F1
#
_cell.length_a   1.000
_cell.length_b   1.000
_cell.length_c   1.000
_cell.angle_alpha   90.00
_cell.angle_beta   90.00
_cell.angle_gamma   90.00
#
_symmetry.space_group_name_H-M   'P 1'
#
loop_
_entity.id
_entity.type
_entity.pdbx_description
1 polymer ?
#
loop_
_entity_poly.entity_id
_entity_poly.type
_entity_poly.pdbx_seq_one_letter_code
_entity_poly.pdbx_strand_id
1 'polypeptide(L)'
;MKNSNPVVADLDILEERLGYSFQERSLLERALTHRSWAHERTGSGEEAQARRLHNEALEFVGDSVLGLAVADYLFETHNDLTEGDLSRMKHGLVSTRTLA
;
A
#
# COMPACT_ATOMS: atom_id res chain seq x y z
N MET A 1 2.48 -33.71 14.34
CA MET A 1 1.50 -33.09 13.42
C MET A 1 1.69 -31.59 13.50
N LYS A 2 2.49 -31.01 12.60
CA LYS A 2 2.78 -29.56 12.52
C LYS A 2 2.43 -29.10 11.11
N ASN A 3 1.15 -28.80 10.87
CA ASN A 3 0.75 -28.07 9.68
C ASN A 3 0.46 -26.63 10.11
N SER A 4 1.52 -25.90 10.49
CA SER A 4 1.47 -24.45 10.62
C SER A 4 1.83 -23.90 9.25
N ASN A 5 0.82 -23.48 8.49
CA ASN A 5 1.00 -22.90 7.15
C ASN A 5 1.82 -21.60 7.30
N PRO A 6 3.06 -21.51 6.81
CA PRO A 6 4.00 -20.44 7.15
C PRO A 6 3.49 -19.04 6.75
N VAL A 7 2.72 -18.95 5.66
CA VAL A 7 2.10 -17.70 5.19
C VAL A 7 1.15 -17.08 6.22
N VAL A 8 0.42 -17.90 7.00
CA VAL A 8 -0.54 -17.39 7.99
C VAL A 8 0.18 -16.80 9.19
N ALA A 9 1.26 -17.46 9.64
CA ALA A 9 2.08 -17.00 10.75
C ALA A 9 2.81 -15.69 10.44
N ASP A 10 3.23 -15.49 9.19
CA ASP A 10 3.90 -14.26 8.76
C ASP A 10 2.96 -13.04 8.76
N LEU A 11 1.67 -13.23 8.48
CA LEU A 11 0.68 -12.15 8.52
C LEU A 11 0.32 -11.72 9.95
N ASP A 12 0.20 -12.65 10.89
CA ASP A 12 -0.07 -12.31 12.30
C ASP A 12 1.05 -11.44 12.89
N ILE A 13 2.31 -11.79 12.59
CA ILE A 13 3.48 -11.03 13.01
C ILE A 13 3.46 -9.62 12.41
N LEU A 14 3.02 -9.49 11.15
CA LEU A 14 2.92 -8.18 10.50
C LEU A 14 1.83 -7.32 11.14
N GLU A 15 0.63 -7.87 11.40
CA GLU A 15 -0.46 -7.15 12.09
C GLU A 15 -0.02 -6.68 13.49
N GLU A 16 0.69 -7.53 14.23
CA GLU A 16 1.27 -7.18 15.54
C GLU A 16 2.26 -6.01 15.42
N ARG A 17 3.19 -6.06 14.45
CA ARG A 17 4.18 -4.99 14.24
C ARG A 17 3.58 -3.68 13.76
N LEU A 18 2.50 -3.75 12.97
CA LEU A 18 1.75 -2.58 12.54
C LEU A 18 0.89 -2.00 13.67
N GLY A 19 0.65 -2.76 14.75
CA GLY A 19 -0.30 -2.39 15.80
C GLY A 19 -1.74 -2.27 15.30
N TYR A 20 -2.06 -2.98 14.20
CA TYR A 20 -3.35 -2.89 13.53
C TYR A 20 -3.82 -4.28 13.10
N SER A 21 -5.01 -4.67 13.58
CA SER A 21 -5.69 -5.89 13.14
C SER A 21 -6.68 -5.54 12.04
N PHE A 22 -6.50 -6.15 10.87
CA PHE A 22 -7.39 -5.97 9.73
C PHE A 22 -8.74 -6.63 10.01
N GLN A 23 -9.83 -5.91 9.76
CA GLN A 23 -11.19 -6.48 9.84
C GLN A 23 -11.41 -7.57 8.78
N GLU A 24 -10.79 -7.38 7.62
CA GLU A 24 -10.86 -8.25 6.44
C GLU A 24 -9.44 -8.68 6.08
N ARG A 25 -9.03 -9.87 6.54
CA ARG A 25 -7.65 -10.36 6.34
C ARG A 25 -7.26 -10.52 4.86
N SER A 26 -8.25 -10.73 4.00
CA SER A 26 -8.10 -10.75 2.54
C SER A 26 -7.53 -9.44 1.97
N LEU A 27 -7.76 -8.30 2.63
CA LEU A 27 -7.19 -7.01 2.22
C LEU A 27 -5.68 -6.96 2.48
N LEU A 28 -5.23 -7.49 3.62
CA LEU A 28 -3.81 -7.58 3.94
C LEU A 28 -3.08 -8.51 2.97
N GLU A 29 -3.65 -9.69 2.70
CA GLU A 29 -3.12 -10.63 1.71
C GLU A 29 -2.99 -10.00 0.32
N ARG A 30 -4.03 -9.29 -0.12
CA ARG A 30 -4.05 -8.56 -1.39
C ARG A 30 -3.02 -7.44 -1.41
N ALA A 31 -2.88 -6.67 -0.34
CA ALA A 31 -1.93 -5.56 -0.24
C ALA A 31 -0.46 -6.02 -0.39
N LEU A 32 -0.17 -7.25 0.03
CA LEU A 32 1.15 -7.88 -0.05
C LEU A 32 1.36 -8.69 -1.35
N THR A 33 0.37 -8.75 -2.22
CA THR A 33 0.44 -9.53 -3.46
C THR A 33 0.83 -8.64 -4.63
N HIS A 34 2.00 -8.90 -5.19
CA HIS A 34 2.48 -8.22 -6.40
C HIS A 34 1.76 -8.72 -7.66
N ARG A 35 1.60 -7.84 -8.66
CA ARG A 35 0.90 -8.14 -9.93
C ARG A 35 1.44 -9.38 -10.66
N SER A 36 2.77 -9.60 -10.70
CA SER A 36 3.35 -10.76 -11.38
C SER A 36 2.88 -12.07 -10.76
N TRP A 37 2.87 -12.15 -9.43
CA TRP A 37 2.43 -13.35 -8.71
C TRP A 37 0.96 -13.67 -8.99
N ALA A 38 0.11 -12.64 -9.09
CA ALA A 38 -1.30 -12.80 -9.42
C ALA A 38 -1.49 -13.31 -10.86
N HIS A 39 -0.78 -12.71 -11.84
CA HIS A 39 -0.88 -13.11 -13.24
C HIS A 39 -0.34 -14.52 -13.51
N GLU A 40 0.68 -14.98 -12.77
CA GLU A 40 1.18 -16.36 -12.86
C GLU A 40 0.17 -17.41 -12.36
N ARG A 41 -0.78 -17.01 -11.50
CA ARG A 41 -1.77 -17.89 -10.87
C ARG A 41 -3.17 -17.82 -11.49
N THR A 42 -3.39 -16.91 -12.43
CA THR A 42 -4.65 -16.77 -13.17
C THR A 42 -4.44 -17.14 -14.63
N GLY A 43 -5.45 -17.76 -15.26
CA GLY A 43 -5.39 -18.13 -16.66
C GLY A 43 -5.41 -16.92 -17.60
N SER A 44 -4.95 -17.13 -18.84
CA SER A 44 -5.11 -16.15 -19.91
C SER A 44 -6.60 -15.82 -20.13
N GLY A 45 -6.97 -14.55 -20.12
CA GLY A 45 -8.36 -14.08 -20.21
C GLY A 45 -9.08 -13.89 -18.87
N GLU A 46 -8.39 -14.08 -17.73
CA GLU A 46 -8.92 -13.87 -16.38
C GLU A 46 -8.44 -12.55 -15.75
N GLU A 47 -8.22 -11.47 -16.53
CA GLU A 47 -7.66 -10.21 -16.01
C GLU A 47 -8.48 -9.60 -14.86
N ALA A 48 -9.79 -9.82 -14.83
CA ALA A 48 -10.64 -9.34 -13.75
C ALA A 48 -10.34 -10.06 -12.42
N GLN A 49 -9.97 -11.35 -12.47
CA GLN A 49 -9.59 -12.12 -11.30
C GLN A 49 -8.19 -11.73 -10.83
N ALA A 50 -7.23 -11.62 -11.76
CA ALA A 50 -5.87 -11.15 -11.45
C ALA A 50 -5.89 -9.82 -10.70
N ARG A 51 -6.68 -8.85 -11.20
CA ARG A 51 -6.85 -7.52 -10.59
C ARG A 51 -7.40 -7.52 -9.17
N ARG A 52 -8.21 -8.51 -8.80
CA ARG A 52 -8.72 -8.64 -7.43
C ARG A 52 -7.71 -9.25 -6.46
N LEU A 53 -6.65 -9.88 -6.96
CA LEU A 53 -5.67 -10.58 -6.14
C LEU A 53 -4.46 -9.71 -5.79
N HIS A 54 -4.10 -8.71 -6.61
CA HIS A 54 -2.91 -7.89 -6.38
C HIS A 54 -3.22 -6.48 -5.84
N ASN A 55 -2.14 -5.79 -5.46
CA ASN A 55 -2.19 -4.54 -4.71
C ASN A 55 -2.29 -3.25 -5.56
N GLU A 56 -2.04 -3.24 -6.87
CA GLU A 56 -2.01 -1.98 -7.68
C GLU A 56 -3.19 -1.01 -7.42
N ALA A 57 -4.42 -1.52 -7.30
CA ALA A 57 -5.56 -0.63 -7.01
C ALA A 57 -5.58 -0.12 -5.56
N LEU A 58 -5.03 -0.88 -4.61
CA LEU A 58 -4.81 -0.42 -3.23
C LEU A 58 -3.65 0.58 -3.17
N GLU A 59 -2.59 0.38 -3.96
CA GLU A 59 -1.46 1.31 -4.11
C GLU A 59 -1.95 2.67 -4.61
N PHE A 60 -2.76 2.70 -5.68
CA PHE A 60 -3.36 3.94 -6.18
C PHE A 60 -4.16 4.70 -5.10
N VAL A 61 -4.92 4.00 -4.27
CA VAL A 61 -5.67 4.60 -3.16
C VAL A 61 -4.71 5.08 -2.07
N GLY A 62 -3.73 4.26 -1.71
CA GLY A 62 -2.71 4.58 -0.71
C GLY A 62 -1.91 5.82 -1.04
N ASP A 63 -1.47 5.96 -2.30
CA ASP A 63 -0.76 7.14 -2.82
C ASP A 63 -1.61 8.40 -2.70
N SER A 64 -2.90 8.30 -3.00
CA SER A 64 -3.82 9.44 -2.89
C SER A 64 -4.02 9.87 -1.44
N VAL A 65 -4.19 8.91 -0.53
CA VAL A 65 -4.35 9.17 0.92
C VAL A 65 -3.07 9.77 1.51
N LEU A 66 -1.92 9.17 1.23
CA LEU A 66 -0.62 9.68 1.69
C LEU A 66 -0.34 11.06 1.12
N GLY A 67 -0.62 11.27 -0.18
CA GLY A 67 -0.46 12.55 -0.84
C GLY A 67 -1.35 13.66 -0.26
N LEU A 68 -2.53 13.32 0.24
CA LEU A 68 -3.39 14.25 0.98
C LEU A 68 -2.81 14.55 2.37
N ALA A 69 -2.47 13.51 3.15
CA ALA A 69 -1.94 13.69 4.51
C ALA A 69 -0.65 14.53 4.53
N VAL A 70 0.25 14.32 3.57
CA VAL A 70 1.47 15.13 3.43
C VAL A 70 1.16 16.57 3.01
N ALA A 71 0.21 16.76 2.08
CA ALA A 71 -0.18 18.11 1.66
C ALA A 71 -0.78 18.91 2.83
N ASP A 72 -1.64 18.27 3.62
CA ASP A 72 -2.27 18.85 4.81
C ASP A 72 -1.21 19.23 5.86
N TYR A 73 -0.32 18.30 6.19
CA TYR A 73 0.79 18.55 7.12
C TYR A 73 1.69 19.71 6.66
N LEU A 74 2.06 19.76 5.38
CA LEU A 74 2.90 20.83 4.83
C LEU A 74 2.18 22.18 4.87
N PHE A 75 0.88 22.20 4.55
CA PHE A 75 0.07 23.42 4.60
C PHE A 75 -0.03 23.99 6.03
N GLU A 76 -0.20 23.13 7.04
CA GLU A 76 -0.28 23.58 8.44
C GLU A 76 1.08 24.04 8.99
N THR A 77 2.18 23.40 8.58
CA THR A 77 3.52 23.64 9.16
C THR A 77 4.35 24.68 8.43
N HIS A 78 4.06 24.99 7.16
CA HIS A 78 4.82 25.90 6.31
C HIS A 78 3.92 26.95 5.64
N ASN A 79 3.27 27.77 6.47
CA ASN A 79 2.25 28.75 6.04
C ASN A 79 2.80 29.96 5.23
N ASP A 80 4.12 30.13 5.17
CA ASP A 80 4.82 31.20 4.46
C ASP A 80 5.28 30.79 3.05
N LEU A 81 5.20 29.50 2.71
CA LEU A 81 5.65 28.97 1.43
C LEU A 81 4.59 29.08 0.34
N THR A 82 5.06 29.21 -0.91
CA THR A 82 4.17 29.22 -2.07
C THR A 82 3.66 27.82 -2.40
N GLU A 83 2.55 27.71 -3.15
CA GLU A 83 2.05 26.42 -3.65
C GLU A 83 3.13 25.62 -4.39
N GLY A 84 3.95 26.30 -5.21
CA GLY A 84 5.03 25.65 -5.96
C GLY A 84 6.15 25.10 -5.06
N ASP A 85 6.44 25.76 -3.93
CA ASP A 85 7.38 25.26 -2.92
C ASP A 85 6.83 24.02 -2.21
N LEU A 86 5.58 24.10 -1.74
CA LEU A 86 4.89 22.99 -1.08
C LEU A 86 4.79 21.77 -1.99
N SER A 87 4.49 21.98 -3.28
CA SER A 87 4.42 20.93 -4.30
C SER A 87 5.77 20.24 -4.50
N ARG A 88 6.88 21.00 -4.59
CA ARG A 88 8.24 20.43 -4.65
C ARG A 88 8.59 19.60 -3.41
N MET A 89 8.25 20.10 -2.22
CA MET A 89 8.49 19.37 -0.96
C MET A 89 7.67 18.08 -0.91
N LYS A 90 6.38 18.15 -1.23
CA LYS A 90 5.50 16.98 -1.32
C LYS A 90 6.07 15.92 -2.26
N HIS A 91 6.53 16.29 -3.44
CA HIS A 91 7.15 15.35 -4.39
C HIS A 91 8.44 14.71 -3.86
N GLY A 92 9.22 15.41 -3.04
CA GLY A 92 10.41 14.83 -2.38
C GLY A 92 10.05 13.83 -1.28
N LEU A 93 8.98 14.10 -0.53
CA LEU A 93 8.53 13.26 0.59
C LEU A 93 7.75 12.02 0.11
N VAL A 94 6.88 12.19 -0.87
CA VAL A 94 6.03 11.13 -1.44
C VAL A 94 6.65 10.69 -2.76
N SER A 95 7.70 9.87 -2.67
CA SER A 95 8.38 9.30 -3.83
C SER A 95 8.73 7.83 -3.60
N THR A 96 8.81 7.05 -4.68
CA THR A 96 9.26 5.64 -4.62
C THR A 96 10.59 5.51 -3.89
N ARG A 97 11.54 6.45 -4.10
CA ARG A 97 12.85 6.39 -3.44
C ARG A 97 12.77 6.61 -1.92
N THR A 98 11.77 7.35 -1.45
CA THR A 98 11.58 7.65 -0.03
C THR A 98 10.76 6.57 0.67
N LEU A 99 9.88 5.89 -0.07
CA LEU A 99 8.87 4.96 0.46
C LEU A 99 9.18 3.47 0.23
N ALA A 100 10.09 3.12 -0.69
CA ALA A 100 10.52 1.74 -0.98
C ALA A 100 11.74 1.32 -0.14
#